data_AF-U4QM52-F1
#
_entry.id   AF-U4QM52-F1
#
_cell.length_a   1.000
_cell.length_b   1.000
_cell.length_c   1.000
_cell.angle_alpha   90.00
_cell.angle_beta   90.00
_cell.angle_gamma   90.00
#
_symmetry.space_group_name_H-M   'P 1'
#
loop_
_entity.id
_entity.type
_entity.pdbx_description
1 polymer ?
#
loop_
_entity_poly.entity_id
_entity_poly.type
_entity_poly.pdbx_seq_one_letter_code
_entity_poly.pdbx_strand_id
1 'polypeptide(L)'
;MDHVPGAQEKAEQGKLLFGTIDSWLVWKLTNGQKHVTDYTNAARTMLFNIHTLEWDDDILKLLNIPKQMLPEVRSNSEIYGETADCMFFGGTVPIAGMAGDQQAALFGQLALKPGMVKNTYGTGAFIVMNTGEKPTDSNNNLLTTIGYGINGKITYALEGSIFVAGSAI
;
A
#
# COMPACT_ATOMS: atom_id res chain seq x y z
N MET A 1 18.30 5.80 -2.88
CA MET A 1 19.33 5.44 -3.86
C MET A 1 20.72 5.96 -3.49
N ASP A 2 20.79 7.07 -2.76
CA ASP A 2 22.00 7.87 -2.53
C ASP A 2 23.16 7.15 -1.84
N HIS A 3 22.86 6.13 -1.04
CA HIS A 3 23.86 5.44 -0.22
C HIS A 3 24.32 4.09 -0.80
N VAL A 4 23.70 3.63 -1.90
CA VAL A 4 24.07 2.38 -2.57
C VAL A 4 24.82 2.72 -3.86
N PRO A 5 26.12 2.38 -3.98
CA PRO A 5 26.91 2.73 -5.16
C PRO A 5 26.25 2.32 -6.48
N GLY A 6 26.09 3.28 -7.39
CA GLY A 6 25.49 3.08 -8.71
C GLY A 6 23.98 2.83 -8.73
N ALA A 7 23.28 2.92 -7.59
CA ALA A 7 21.83 2.67 -7.56
C ALA A 7 21.04 3.77 -8.29
N GLN A 8 21.42 5.04 -8.15
CA GLN A 8 20.74 6.15 -8.84
C GLN A 8 20.79 5.99 -10.36
N GLU A 9 21.98 5.75 -10.92
CA GLU A 9 22.16 5.55 -12.35
C GLU A 9 21.35 4.35 -12.88
N LYS A 10 21.34 3.23 -12.13
CA LYS A 10 20.53 2.05 -12.48
C LYS A 10 19.02 2.34 -12.42
N ALA A 11 18.58 3.14 -11.45
CA ALA A 11 17.19 3.58 -11.34
C ALA A 11 16.77 4.42 -12.56
N GLU A 12 17.60 5.38 -12.96
CA GLU A 12 17.37 6.23 -14.15
C GLU A 12 17.40 5.42 -15.45
N GLN A 13 18.18 4.33 -15.50
CA GLN A 13 18.20 3.37 -16.61
C GLN A 13 17.04 2.34 -16.58
N GLY A 14 16.15 2.39 -15.58
CA GLY A 14 15.02 1.47 -15.47
C GLY A 14 15.42 0.04 -15.05
N LYS A 15 16.59 -0.12 -14.44
CA LYS A 15 17.13 -1.41 -13.97
C LYS A 15 16.83 -1.70 -12.50
N LEU A 16 16.12 -0.80 -11.82
CA LEU A 16 15.64 -0.96 -10.45
C LEU A 16 14.15 -0.71 -10.40
N LEU A 17 13.47 -1.48 -9.55
CA LEU A 17 12.07 -1.30 -9.21
C LEU A 17 11.96 -1.00 -7.72
N PHE A 18 11.03 -0.12 -7.37
CA PHE A 18 10.58 0.14 -6.02
C PHE A 18 9.32 -0.69 -5.73
N GLY A 19 9.14 -1.10 -4.49
CA GLY A 19 7.91 -1.74 -4.06
C GLY A 19 7.87 -1.88 -2.55
N THR A 20 6.68 -1.71 -1.98
CA THR A 20 6.36 -2.20 -0.64
C THR A 20 6.31 -3.74 -0.65
N ILE A 21 6.10 -4.36 0.52
CA ILE A 21 6.18 -5.82 0.67
C ILE A 21 5.15 -6.54 -0.22
N ASP A 22 3.95 -6.01 -0.38
CA ASP A 22 2.92 -6.52 -1.30
C ASP A 22 3.42 -6.57 -2.75
N SER A 23 3.98 -5.46 -3.27
CA SER A 23 4.56 -5.43 -4.62
C SER A 23 5.69 -6.43 -4.79
N TRP A 24 6.57 -6.55 -3.79
CA TRP A 24 7.65 -7.53 -3.81
C TRP A 24 7.10 -8.96 -3.89
N LEU A 25 6.11 -9.29 -3.06
CA LEU A 25 5.50 -10.62 -3.05
C LEU A 25 4.81 -10.94 -4.37
N VAL A 26 4.03 -10.01 -4.93
CA VAL A 26 3.39 -10.21 -6.24
C VAL A 26 4.45 -10.36 -7.34
N TRP A 27 5.50 -9.54 -7.35
CA TRP A 27 6.60 -9.66 -8.28
C TRP A 27 7.25 -11.05 -8.21
N LYS A 28 7.46 -11.58 -7.00
CA LYS A 28 8.01 -12.94 -6.82
C LYS A 28 7.04 -14.03 -7.25
N LEU A 29 5.77 -13.95 -6.84
CA LEU A 29 4.75 -14.95 -7.14
C LEU A 29 4.42 -15.04 -8.63
N THR A 30 4.56 -13.94 -9.36
CA THR A 30 4.33 -13.87 -10.81
C THR A 30 5.63 -14.03 -11.61
N ASN A 31 6.74 -14.38 -10.96
CA ASN A 31 8.06 -14.52 -11.57
C ASN A 31 8.48 -13.29 -12.42
N GLY A 32 8.23 -12.10 -11.90
CA GLY A 32 8.58 -10.82 -12.51
C GLY A 32 7.60 -10.31 -13.58
N GLN A 33 6.43 -10.92 -13.73
CA GLN A 33 5.45 -10.48 -14.73
C GLN A 33 4.57 -9.33 -14.27
N LYS A 34 4.30 -9.21 -12.96
CA LYS A 34 3.42 -8.19 -12.40
C LYS A 34 4.12 -7.34 -11.35
N HIS A 35 4.18 -6.04 -11.61
CA HIS A 35 4.68 -5.02 -10.70
C HIS A 35 3.55 -4.07 -10.32
N VAL A 36 2.86 -4.41 -9.24
CA VAL A 36 1.63 -3.74 -8.80
C VAL A 36 1.63 -3.53 -7.29
N THR A 37 0.88 -2.55 -6.82
CA THR A 37 0.55 -2.33 -5.40
C THR A 37 -0.93 -1.94 -5.29
N ASP A 38 -1.52 -2.01 -4.12
CA ASP A 38 -2.87 -1.50 -3.89
C ASP A 38 -2.88 -0.07 -3.30
N TYR A 39 -4.04 0.58 -3.33
CA TYR A 39 -4.19 1.95 -2.81
C TYR A 39 -3.76 2.14 -1.36
N THR A 40 -3.98 1.13 -0.50
CA THR A 40 -3.67 1.25 0.93
C THR A 40 -2.17 1.22 1.16
N ASN A 41 -1.43 0.36 0.47
CA ASN A 41 0.02 0.33 0.53
C ASN A 41 0.64 1.57 -0.13
N ALA A 42 0.13 1.97 -1.31
CA ALA A 42 0.58 3.18 -2.01
C ALA A 42 0.45 4.44 -1.13
N ALA A 43 -0.67 4.62 -0.44
CA ALA A 43 -0.92 5.75 0.46
C ALA A 43 0.09 5.86 1.63
N ARG A 44 0.81 4.79 1.97
CA ARG A 44 1.81 4.77 3.05
C ARG A 44 3.23 5.09 2.61
N THR A 45 3.44 5.30 1.31
CA THR A 45 4.76 5.59 0.75
C THR A 45 5.20 7.05 0.90
N MET A 46 4.26 7.96 1.19
CA MET A 46 4.45 9.42 1.07
C MET A 46 4.70 9.91 -0.37
N LEU A 47 4.70 9.02 -1.37
CA LEU A 47 4.91 9.35 -2.79
C LEU A 47 3.59 9.37 -3.59
N PHE A 48 2.50 8.89 -2.99
CA PHE A 48 1.20 8.74 -3.63
C PHE A 48 0.23 9.82 -3.14
N ASN A 49 -0.39 10.53 -4.07
CA ASN A 49 -1.37 11.54 -3.77
C ASN A 49 -2.75 10.89 -3.57
N ILE A 50 -3.23 10.89 -2.32
CA ILE A 50 -4.48 10.22 -1.97
C ILE A 50 -5.74 10.91 -2.52
N HIS A 51 -5.63 12.14 -3.02
CA HIS A 51 -6.76 12.88 -3.57
C HIS A 51 -6.91 12.67 -5.08
N THR A 52 -5.79 12.68 -5.82
CA THR A 52 -5.78 12.44 -7.26
C THR A 52 -5.70 10.96 -7.61
N LEU A 53 -5.30 10.12 -6.64
CA LEU A 53 -5.07 8.68 -6.79
C LEU A 53 -3.96 8.35 -7.79
N GLU A 54 -2.93 9.18 -7.82
CA GLU A 54 -1.76 9.04 -8.69
C GLU A 54 -0.46 9.21 -7.89
N TRP A 55 0.64 8.67 -8.42
CA TRP A 55 1.97 8.99 -7.92
C TRP A 55 2.25 10.49 -8.12
N ASP A 56 2.72 11.16 -7.08
CA ASP A 56 2.86 12.62 -7.03
C ASP A 56 4.17 13.08 -7.69
N ASP A 57 4.07 13.67 -8.89
CA ASP A 57 5.24 14.05 -9.68
C ASP A 57 6.10 15.12 -9.00
N ASP A 58 5.53 15.99 -8.16
CA ASP A 58 6.27 17.01 -7.44
C ASP A 58 7.10 16.40 -6.32
N ILE A 59 6.53 15.47 -5.54
CA ILE A 59 7.27 14.74 -4.50
C ILE A 59 8.36 13.85 -5.12
N LEU A 60 8.06 13.15 -6.21
CA LEU A 60 9.04 12.31 -6.91
C LEU A 60 10.21 13.14 -7.43
N LYS A 61 9.93 14.31 -8.02
CA LYS A 61 10.96 15.24 -8.47
C LYS A 61 11.78 15.79 -7.30
N LEU A 62 11.12 16.17 -6.20
CA LEU A 62 11.78 16.69 -5.00
C LEU A 62 12.76 15.68 -4.40
N LEU A 63 12.40 14.39 -4.43
CA LEU A 63 13.22 13.29 -3.89
C LEU A 63 14.12 12.62 -4.94
N ASN A 64 14.13 13.12 -6.17
CA ASN A 64 14.90 12.57 -7.29
C ASN A 64 14.63 11.07 -7.55
N ILE A 65 13.36 10.67 -7.53
CA ILE A 65 12.90 9.29 -7.76
C ILE A 65 12.32 9.16 -9.18
N PRO A 66 12.92 8.34 -10.06
CA PRO A 66 12.35 8.08 -11.38
C PRO A 66 11.00 7.35 -11.31
N LYS A 67 9.95 7.94 -11.89
CA LYS A 67 8.57 7.40 -11.88
C LYS A 67 8.47 5.97 -12.43
N GLN A 68 9.30 5.61 -13.40
CA GLN A 68 9.36 4.27 -13.99
C GLN A 68 9.71 3.16 -13.00
N MET A 69 10.26 3.49 -11.83
CA MET A 69 10.54 2.53 -10.77
C MET A 69 9.28 2.10 -10.01
N LEU A 70 8.19 2.85 -10.10
CA LEU A 70 7.03 2.69 -9.23
C LEU A 70 6.06 1.64 -9.79
N PRO A 71 5.44 0.82 -8.93
CA PRO A 71 4.44 -0.14 -9.36
C PRO A 71 3.17 0.55 -9.87
N GLU A 72 2.40 -0.14 -10.70
CA GLU A 72 1.04 0.28 -11.02
C GLU A 72 0.15 0.14 -9.77
N VAL A 73 -0.62 1.18 -9.45
CA VAL A 73 -1.54 1.17 -8.30
C VAL A 73 -2.91 0.62 -8.74
N ARG A 74 -3.42 -0.35 -8.01
CA ARG A 74 -4.67 -1.07 -8.27
C ARG A 74 -5.61 -1.00 -7.08
N SER A 75 -6.87 -1.42 -7.27
CA SER A 75 -7.83 -1.58 -6.19
C SER A 75 -7.43 -2.71 -5.23
N ASN A 76 -8.07 -2.79 -4.07
CA ASN A 76 -7.76 -3.80 -3.06
C ASN A 76 -8.38 -5.16 -3.37
N SER A 77 -9.29 -5.24 -4.34
CA SER A 77 -10.04 -6.45 -4.70
C SER A 77 -10.33 -6.49 -6.20
N GLU A 78 -9.35 -6.98 -6.95
CA GLU A 78 -9.43 -7.31 -8.38
C GLU A 78 -8.38 -8.38 -8.71
N ILE A 79 -8.50 -9.05 -9.86
CA ILE A 79 -7.47 -10.00 -10.29
C ILE A 79 -6.28 -9.21 -10.87
N TYR A 80 -5.15 -9.18 -10.15
CA TYR A 80 -3.93 -8.50 -10.60
C TYR A 80 -3.15 -9.33 -11.63
N GLY A 81 -3.25 -10.66 -11.49
CA GLY A 81 -2.57 -11.66 -12.28
C GLY A 81 -2.70 -13.04 -11.63
N GLU A 82 -1.97 -14.00 -12.17
CA GLU A 82 -1.92 -15.37 -11.65
C GLU A 82 -0.48 -15.70 -11.21
N THR A 83 -0.36 -16.58 -10.22
CA THR A 83 0.95 -17.13 -9.84
C THR A 83 1.60 -17.85 -11.03
N ALA A 84 2.92 -17.77 -11.15
CA ALA A 84 3.65 -18.61 -12.09
C ALA A 84 3.53 -20.09 -11.69
N ASP A 85 3.51 -20.99 -12.68
CA ASP A 85 3.42 -22.43 -12.51
C ASP A 85 4.47 -23.00 -11.53
N CYS A 86 5.70 -22.49 -11.63
CA CYS A 86 6.83 -22.87 -10.79
C CYS A 86 6.69 -22.41 -9.33
N MET A 87 5.79 -21.47 -9.04
CA MET A 87 5.56 -20.94 -7.70
C MET A 87 4.49 -21.72 -6.92
N PHE A 88 3.65 -22.51 -7.61
CA PHE A 88 2.46 -23.14 -7.00
C PHE A 88 2.24 -24.59 -7.47
N PHE A 89 3.30 -25.40 -7.41
CA PHE A 89 3.26 -26.86 -7.68
C PHE A 89 2.70 -27.23 -9.06
N GLY A 90 2.93 -26.39 -10.08
CA GLY A 90 2.42 -26.57 -11.44
C GLY A 90 0.99 -26.03 -11.66
N GLY A 91 0.34 -25.51 -10.63
CA GLY A 91 -0.93 -24.79 -10.74
C GLY A 91 -0.74 -23.29 -10.89
N THR A 92 -1.75 -22.62 -11.45
CA THR A 92 -1.88 -21.16 -11.41
C THR A 92 -3.01 -20.78 -10.45
N VAL A 93 -2.75 -19.82 -9.56
CA VAL A 93 -3.73 -19.32 -8.60
C VAL A 93 -3.91 -17.82 -8.83
N PRO A 94 -5.15 -17.32 -8.96
CA PRO A 94 -5.41 -15.89 -9.07
C PRO A 94 -4.94 -15.14 -7.82
N ILE A 95 -4.15 -14.09 -8.00
CA ILE A 95 -3.83 -13.13 -6.95
C ILE A 95 -4.89 -12.02 -7.04
N ALA A 96 -5.80 -11.99 -6.05
CA ALA A 96 -7.04 -11.21 -6.15
C ALA A 96 -7.35 -10.28 -4.96
N GLY A 97 -6.46 -10.21 -3.97
CA GLY A 97 -6.60 -9.32 -2.81
C GLY A 97 -5.25 -8.81 -2.34
N MET A 98 -5.16 -7.51 -2.07
CA MET A 98 -3.99 -6.84 -1.49
C MET A 98 -4.48 -5.70 -0.59
N ALA A 99 -3.89 -5.58 0.59
CA ALA A 99 -4.11 -4.46 1.50
C ALA A 99 -2.96 -4.42 2.51
N GLY A 100 -2.65 -3.21 3.00
CA GLY A 100 -1.83 -3.02 4.20
C GLY A 100 -2.47 -3.73 5.38
N ASP A 101 -1.66 -4.27 6.29
CA ASP A 101 -2.11 -5.10 7.42
C ASP A 101 -3.18 -4.43 8.30
N GLN A 102 -3.03 -3.14 8.61
CA GLN A 102 -3.97 -2.38 9.44
C GLN A 102 -5.30 -2.14 8.74
N GLN A 103 -5.28 -1.89 7.42
CA GLN A 103 -6.44 -1.72 6.57
C GLN A 103 -7.15 -3.06 6.33
N ALA A 104 -6.39 -4.14 6.13
CA ALA A 104 -6.92 -5.50 6.08
C ALA A 104 -7.63 -5.86 7.40
N ALA A 105 -7.06 -5.50 8.55
CA ALA A 105 -7.69 -5.70 9.85
C ALA A 105 -8.98 -4.86 10.02
N LEU A 106 -9.00 -3.60 9.53
CA LEU A 106 -10.22 -2.78 9.49
C LEU A 106 -11.33 -3.49 8.68
N PHE A 107 -10.99 -3.99 7.50
CA PHE A 107 -11.93 -4.70 6.63
C PHE A 107 -12.39 -6.03 7.25
N GLY A 108 -11.47 -6.82 7.81
CA GLY A 108 -11.76 -8.09 8.48
C GLY A 108 -12.62 -7.97 9.73
N GLN A 109 -12.59 -6.81 10.41
CA GLN A 109 -13.48 -6.45 11.52
C GLN A 109 -14.87 -5.95 11.04
N LEU A 110 -15.15 -6.01 9.73
CA LEU A 110 -16.38 -5.51 9.12
C LEU A 110 -16.65 -4.02 9.42
N ALA A 111 -15.58 -3.22 9.61
CA ALA A 111 -15.67 -1.77 9.80
C ALA A 111 -15.92 -1.04 8.46
N LEU A 112 -17.07 -1.34 7.86
CA LEU A 112 -17.43 -0.92 6.51
C LEU A 112 -18.25 0.38 6.45
N LYS A 113 -18.65 0.92 7.60
CA LYS A 113 -19.43 2.15 7.70
C LYS A 113 -18.60 3.29 8.29
N PRO A 114 -18.81 4.55 7.86
CA PRO A 114 -18.17 5.70 8.47
C PRO A 114 -18.38 5.73 10.00
N GLY A 115 -17.32 6.06 10.73
CA GLY A 115 -17.31 6.10 12.19
C GLY A 115 -17.03 4.76 12.88
N MET A 116 -16.98 3.64 12.15
CA MET A 116 -16.54 2.36 12.73
C MET A 116 -15.03 2.39 12.96
N VAL A 117 -14.61 1.93 14.15
CA VAL A 117 -13.22 1.98 14.63
C VAL A 117 -12.77 0.58 15.01
N LYS A 118 -11.49 0.28 14.75
CA LYS A 118 -10.78 -0.84 15.37
C LYS A 118 -9.49 -0.36 16.02
N ASN A 119 -8.95 -1.16 16.92
CA ASN A 119 -7.56 -1.05 17.36
C ASN A 119 -6.90 -2.43 17.28
N THR A 120 -5.73 -2.52 16.67
CA THR A 120 -4.93 -3.75 16.60
C THR A 120 -3.77 -3.65 17.56
N TYR A 121 -3.62 -4.62 18.47
CA TYR A 121 -2.51 -4.70 19.42
C TYR A 121 -1.52 -5.77 18.95
N GLY A 122 -0.31 -5.34 18.54
CA GLY A 122 0.81 -6.19 18.18
C GLY A 122 2.12 -5.58 18.69
N THR A 123 3.19 -5.65 17.90
CA THR A 123 4.46 -4.97 18.22
C THR A 123 4.24 -3.48 18.50
N GLY A 124 3.46 -2.81 17.63
CA GLY A 124 2.84 -1.51 17.88
C GLY A 124 1.31 -1.63 18.07
N ALA A 125 0.64 -0.52 18.30
CA ALA A 125 -0.82 -0.44 18.31
C ALA A 125 -1.32 0.58 17.29
N PHE A 126 -2.38 0.22 16.55
CA PHE A 126 -2.88 1.04 15.44
C PHE A 126 -4.40 1.15 15.50
N ILE A 127 -4.85 2.37 15.81
CA ILE A 127 -6.26 2.74 15.82
C ILE A 127 -6.62 3.22 14.42
N VAL A 128 -7.63 2.60 13.80
CA VAL A 128 -8.07 2.96 12.45
C VAL A 128 -9.58 3.17 12.46
N MET A 129 -10.03 4.32 11.97
CA MET A 129 -11.43 4.69 11.82
C MET A 129 -11.78 4.84 10.34
N ASN A 130 -12.84 4.17 9.89
CA ASN A 130 -13.40 4.39 8.55
C ASN A 130 -14.06 5.77 8.46
N THR A 131 -13.71 6.58 7.45
CA THR A 131 -14.30 7.92 7.25
C THR A 131 -15.19 8.02 6.00
N GLY A 132 -15.42 6.91 5.30
CA GLY A 132 -16.22 6.86 4.07
C GLY A 132 -15.48 7.41 2.85
N GLU A 133 -16.25 7.89 1.87
CA GLU A 133 -15.71 8.31 0.55
C GLU A 133 -15.06 9.71 0.55
N LYS A 134 -15.05 10.40 1.70
CA LYS A 134 -14.42 11.72 1.83
C LYS A 134 -13.17 11.61 2.72
N PRO A 135 -12.02 12.12 2.27
CA PRO A 135 -10.86 12.25 3.14
C PRO A 135 -11.20 13.24 4.26
N THR A 136 -10.77 12.91 5.48
CA THR A 136 -10.96 13.75 6.65
C THR A 136 -9.60 14.20 7.15
N ASP A 137 -9.34 15.50 7.17
CA ASP A 137 -8.12 16.05 7.75
C ASP A 137 -8.17 15.96 9.28
N SER A 138 -7.02 15.69 9.89
CA SER A 138 -6.92 15.63 11.35
C SER A 138 -6.56 16.99 11.94
N ASN A 139 -7.36 17.45 12.90
CA ASN A 139 -7.02 18.56 13.80
C ASN A 139 -6.30 18.08 15.08
N ASN A 140 -5.97 16.79 15.18
CA ASN A 140 -5.45 16.15 16.39
C ASN A 140 -4.24 15.23 16.08
N ASN A 141 -3.37 15.63 15.13
CA ASN A 141 -2.13 14.92 14.79
C ASN A 141 -2.32 13.44 14.38
N LEU A 142 -3.42 13.14 13.68
CA LEU A 142 -3.66 11.81 13.08
C LEU A 142 -3.31 11.82 11.59
N LEU A 143 -3.08 10.63 11.04
CA LEU A 143 -2.85 10.44 9.62
C LEU A 143 -4.18 10.26 8.89
N THR A 144 -4.36 11.00 7.79
CA THR A 144 -5.40 10.73 6.79
C THR A 144 -4.83 9.77 5.76
N THR A 145 -5.50 8.64 5.53
CA THR A 145 -5.01 7.59 4.62
C THR A 145 -6.16 6.97 3.83
N ILE A 146 -5.84 6.16 2.83
CA ILE A 146 -6.82 5.28 2.18
C ILE A 146 -7.03 4.05 3.06
N GLY A 147 -8.30 3.72 3.31
CA GLY A 147 -8.75 2.53 4.01
C GLY A 147 -8.86 1.32 3.09
N TYR A 148 -9.49 1.47 1.92
CA TYR A 148 -9.52 0.49 0.83
C TYR A 148 -10.23 1.08 -0.41
N GLY A 149 -9.93 0.56 -1.60
CA GLY A 149 -10.64 0.80 -2.84
C GLY A 149 -11.29 -0.47 -3.38
N ILE A 150 -12.62 -0.48 -3.53
CA ILE A 150 -13.40 -1.63 -4.01
C ILE A 150 -14.55 -1.11 -4.89
N ASN A 151 -14.87 -1.81 -5.99
CA ASN A 151 -15.97 -1.46 -6.90
C ASN A 151 -15.90 -0.02 -7.44
N GLY A 152 -14.69 0.46 -7.74
CA GLY A 152 -14.47 1.83 -8.25
C GLY A 152 -14.64 2.95 -7.22
N LYS A 153 -14.78 2.62 -5.93
CA LYS A 153 -14.93 3.58 -4.85
C LYS A 153 -13.77 3.51 -3.87
N ILE A 154 -13.28 4.68 -3.46
CA ILE A 154 -12.27 4.81 -2.41
C ILE A 154 -12.95 5.09 -1.08
N THR A 155 -12.60 4.30 -0.06
CA THR A 155 -12.91 4.55 1.34
C THR A 155 -11.66 5.04 2.04
N TYR A 156 -11.74 6.17 2.72
CA TYR A 156 -10.67 6.76 3.51
C TYR A 156 -10.73 6.31 4.97
N ALA A 157 -9.63 6.55 5.68
CA ALA A 157 -9.52 6.31 7.10
C ALA A 157 -8.70 7.40 7.79
N LEU A 158 -8.99 7.56 9.08
CA LEU A 158 -8.10 8.24 10.03
C LEU A 158 -7.34 7.18 10.83
N GLU A 159 -6.04 7.37 10.98
CA GLU A 159 -5.16 6.45 11.70
C GLU A 159 -4.37 7.16 12.80
N GLY A 160 -4.38 6.55 13.99
CA GLY A 160 -3.44 6.85 15.06
C GLY A 160 -2.43 5.70 15.20
N SER A 161 -1.15 6.01 15.08
CA SER A 161 -0.06 5.02 15.13
C SER A 161 0.70 5.12 16.46
N ILE A 162 0.82 3.99 17.17
CA ILE A 162 1.59 3.85 18.41
C ILE A 162 2.71 2.84 18.14
N PHE A 163 3.95 3.32 18.04
CA PHE A 163 5.06 2.49 17.59
C PHE A 163 5.52 1.42 18.59
N VAL A 164 5.34 1.66 19.89
CA VAL A 164 5.76 0.76 20.96
C VAL A 164 4.55 0.32 21.77
N ALA A 165 4.18 -0.95 21.65
CA ALA A 165 3.12 -1.58 22.44
C ALA A 165 3.59 -2.94 22.95
N GLY A 166 3.42 -4.01 22.16
CA GLY A 166 3.88 -5.35 22.51
C GLY A 166 5.40 -5.48 22.59
N SER A 167 6.16 -4.63 21.88
CA SER A 167 7.63 -4.61 21.98
C SER A 167 8.17 -4.11 23.32
N ALA A 168 7.33 -3.59 24.20
CA ALA A 168 7.71 -3.19 25.55
C ALA A 168 7.63 -4.33 26.59
N ILE A 169 6.99 -5.45 26.25
CA ILE A 169 6.87 -6.66 27.09
C ILE A 169 7.99 -7.62 26.74
#